data_AF-A0AAW2H4G7-F1
#
_entry.id   AF-A0AAW2H4G7-F1
#
_cell.length_a   1.000
_cell.length_b   1.000
_cell.length_c   1.000
_cell.angle_alpha   90.00
_cell.angle_beta   90.00
_cell.angle_gamma   90.00
#
_symmetry.space_group_name_H-M   'P 1'
#
loop_
_entity.id
_entity.type
_entity.pdbx_description
1 polymer ?
#
loop_
_entity_poly.entity_id
_entity_poly.type
_entity_poly.pdbx_seq_one_letter_code
_entity_poly.pdbx_strand_id
1 'polypeptide(L)'
;MTKSLQNIGDAVVKDLTPFISEHTLNTICETAMGISLRRMKSFQKHYRNAVHKMGELVVYRLFRQWLRYDWVFFLTSKGREQKKILKTLHEFTEKIIAERKMYHKNMNGQFSKNLGKGTEEIDANDTEVIASKNNLINTYIALF
;
A
#
# COMPACT_ATOMS: atom_id res chain seq x y z
N MET A 1 -1.29 21.33 0.35
CA MET A 1 -1.81 21.39 -1.03
C MET A 1 -1.66 22.77 -1.66
N THR A 2 -1.80 23.86 -0.91
CA THR A 2 -1.75 25.25 -1.42
C THR A 2 -0.36 25.75 -1.86
N LYS A 3 0.74 25.26 -1.25
CA LYS A 3 2.11 25.74 -1.54
C LYS A 3 2.59 25.49 -2.97
N SER A 4 2.11 24.45 -3.63
CA SER A 4 2.50 24.11 -5.01
C SER A 4 1.83 25.00 -6.05
N LEU A 5 0.65 25.52 -5.72
CA LEU A 5 -0.12 26.43 -6.56
C LEU A 5 0.31 27.88 -6.36
N GLN A 6 0.80 28.23 -5.18
CA GLN A 6 1.17 29.60 -4.82
C GLN A 6 2.45 30.10 -5.53
N ASN A 7 3.31 29.19 -6.02
CA ASN A 7 4.50 29.55 -6.82
C ASN A 7 4.21 29.78 -8.32
N ILE A 8 2.95 29.64 -8.75
CA ILE A 8 2.53 29.76 -10.16
C ILE A 8 1.54 30.93 -10.22
N GLY A 9 2.03 32.10 -9.82
CA GLY A 9 1.22 33.29 -9.57
C GLY A 9 0.73 34.08 -10.78
N ASP A 10 0.95 33.63 -12.03
CA ASP A 10 0.57 34.47 -13.19
C ASP A 10 0.27 33.72 -14.51
N ALA A 11 0.17 32.39 -14.48
CA ALA A 11 -0.13 31.63 -15.70
C ALA A 11 -1.30 30.69 -15.44
N VAL A 12 -2.44 30.99 -16.09
CA VAL A 12 -3.60 30.11 -16.22
C VAL A 12 -3.10 28.68 -16.49
N VAL A 13 -3.32 27.78 -15.53
CA VAL A 13 -2.93 26.37 -15.62
C VAL A 13 -3.75 25.73 -16.74
N LYS A 14 -3.17 25.63 -17.94
CA LYS A 14 -3.84 25.09 -19.13
C LYS A 14 -4.08 23.57 -19.07
N ASP A 15 -3.53 22.85 -18.09
CA ASP A 15 -3.75 21.40 -17.96
C ASP A 15 -3.67 20.91 -16.50
N LEU A 16 -4.83 20.59 -15.90
CA LEU A 16 -4.95 20.00 -14.56
C LEU A 16 -4.74 18.48 -14.55
N THR A 17 -4.82 17.83 -15.72
CA THR A 17 -4.74 16.37 -15.86
C THR A 17 -3.49 15.77 -15.21
N PRO A 18 -2.26 16.30 -15.45
CA PRO A 18 -1.08 15.72 -14.84
C PRO A 18 -1.03 15.89 -13.32
N PHE A 19 -1.61 16.99 -12.79
CA PHE A 19 -1.67 17.25 -11.36
C PHE A 19 -2.63 16.27 -10.66
N ILE A 20 -3.85 16.13 -11.18
CA ILE A 20 -4.86 15.23 -10.63
C ILE A 20 -4.37 13.78 -10.71
N SER A 21 -3.79 13.37 -11.85
CA SER A 21 -3.25 12.01 -12.03
C SER A 21 -2.15 11.69 -11.02
N GLU A 22 -1.20 12.61 -10.79
CA GLU A 22 -0.14 12.42 -9.80
C GLU A 22 -0.69 12.32 -8.39
N HIS A 23 -1.61 13.22 -8.02
CA HIS A 23 -2.16 13.25 -6.68
C HIS A 23 -2.99 11.99 -6.40
N THR A 24 -3.85 11.60 -7.34
CA THR A 24 -4.71 10.41 -7.23
C THR A 24 -3.87 9.15 -7.06
N LEU A 25 -2.81 8.98 -7.86
CA LEU A 25 -1.94 7.81 -7.77
C LEU A 25 -1.23 7.76 -6.41
N ASN A 26 -0.73 8.90 -5.93
CA ASN A 26 -0.11 8.98 -4.61
C ASN A 26 -1.10 8.64 -3.49
N THR A 27 -2.33 9.14 -3.56
CA THR A 27 -3.39 8.81 -2.59
C THR A 27 -3.68 7.32 -2.58
N ILE A 28 -3.85 6.67 -3.74
CA ILE A 28 -4.09 5.22 -3.81
C ILE A 28 -2.91 4.43 -3.22
N CYS A 29 -1.68 4.85 -3.51
CA CYS A 29 -0.50 4.20 -2.94
C CYS A 29 -0.43 4.39 -1.41
N GLU A 30 -0.77 5.57 -0.91
CA GLU A 30 -0.78 5.86 0.52
C GLU A 30 -1.91 5.10 1.24
N THR A 31 -3.13 5.10 0.69
CA THR A 31 -4.32 4.51 1.35
C THR A 31 -4.42 3.00 1.16
N ALA A 32 -4.28 2.49 -0.07
CA ALA A 32 -4.43 1.07 -0.34
C ALA A 32 -3.16 0.28 -0.01
N MET A 33 -2.00 0.80 -0.39
CA MET A 33 -0.73 0.11 -0.17
C MET A 33 -0.08 0.44 1.19
N GLY A 34 -0.50 1.52 1.85
CA GLY A 34 0.00 1.91 3.17
C GLY A 34 1.41 2.49 3.14
N ILE A 35 1.85 3.00 2.00
CA ILE A 35 3.23 3.50 1.80
C ILE A 35 3.24 4.89 1.17
N SER A 36 4.10 5.79 1.69
CA SER A 36 4.24 7.12 1.12
C SER A 36 5.21 7.12 -0.06
N LEU A 37 4.65 7.29 -1.26
CA LEU A 37 5.39 7.37 -2.52
C LEU A 37 6.33 8.57 -2.61
N ARG A 38 6.09 9.59 -1.76
CA ARG A 38 6.90 10.81 -1.65
C ARG A 38 8.37 10.53 -1.31
N ARG A 39 8.66 9.38 -0.68
CA ARG A 39 10.03 8.93 -0.35
C ARG A 39 10.81 8.42 -1.57
N MET A 40 10.14 8.15 -2.69
CA MET A 40 10.72 7.44 -3.85
C MET A 40 10.45 8.17 -5.17
N LYS A 41 10.87 9.44 -5.28
CA LYS A 41 10.55 10.32 -6.41
C LYS A 41 10.92 9.76 -7.80
N SER A 42 12.11 9.15 -7.94
CA SER A 42 12.53 8.55 -9.21
C SER A 42 11.66 7.35 -9.60
N PHE A 43 11.34 6.51 -8.61
CA PHE A 43 10.52 5.32 -8.76
C PHE A 43 9.05 5.68 -9.07
N GLN A 44 8.53 6.73 -8.44
CA GLN A 44 7.20 7.29 -8.69
C GLN A 44 7.03 7.70 -10.16
N LYS A 45 8.03 8.36 -10.76
CA LYS A 45 7.95 8.78 -12.17
C LYS A 45 7.90 7.58 -13.13
N HIS A 46 8.72 6.56 -12.88
CA HIS A 46 8.71 5.33 -13.67
C HIS A 46 7.41 4.55 -13.53
N TYR A 47 6.92 4.39 -12.30
CA TYR A 47 5.64 3.73 -12.03
C TYR A 47 4.47 4.46 -12.68
N ARG A 48 4.40 5.78 -12.56
CA ARG A 48 3.36 6.60 -13.19
C ARG A 48 3.35 6.45 -14.71
N ASN A 49 4.53 6.49 -15.34
CA ASN A 49 4.65 6.28 -16.78
C ASN A 49 4.22 4.86 -17.19
N ALA A 50 4.57 3.84 -16.40
CA ALA A 50 4.15 2.46 -16.61
C ALA A 50 2.62 2.32 -16.53
N VAL A 51 1.98 2.90 -15.51
CA VAL A 51 0.51 2.91 -15.36
C VAL A 51 -0.16 3.62 -16.54
N HIS A 52 0.36 4.78 -16.97
CA HIS A 52 -0.21 5.52 -18.09
C HIS A 52 -0.15 4.72 -19.40
N LYS A 53 1.02 4.16 -19.73
CA LYS A 53 1.18 3.30 -20.91
C LYS A 53 0.35 2.02 -20.85
N MET A 54 0.21 1.43 -19.66
CA MET A 54 -0.69 0.29 -19.46
C MET A 54 -2.14 0.69 -19.76
N GLY A 55 -2.58 1.86 -19.31
CA GLY A 55 -3.90 2.42 -19.63
C GLY A 55 -4.12 2.56 -21.13
N GLU A 56 -3.16 3.15 -21.86
CA GLU A 56 -3.22 3.25 -23.33
C GLU A 56 -3.34 1.88 -24.00
N LEU A 57 -2.58 0.89 -23.55
CA LEU A 57 -2.63 -0.48 -24.07
C LEU A 57 -3.96 -1.17 -23.79
N VAL A 58 -4.54 -0.96 -22.61
CA VAL A 58 -5.86 -1.49 -22.24
C VAL A 58 -6.93 -0.87 -23.14
N VAL A 59 -6.91 0.45 -23.31
CA VAL A 59 -7.84 1.15 -24.20
C VAL A 59 -7.67 0.66 -25.65
N TYR A 60 -6.44 0.51 -26.12
CA TYR A 60 -6.13 -0.03 -27.45
C TYR A 60 -6.69 -1.45 -27.65
N ARG A 61 -6.61 -2.31 -26.62
CA ARG A 61 -7.14 -3.67 -26.63
C ARG A 61 -8.67 -3.68 -26.57
N LEU A 62 -9.30 -2.77 -25.82
CA LEU A 62 -10.75 -2.65 -25.72
C LEU A 62 -11.39 -2.27 -27.06
N PHE A 63 -10.79 -1.35 -27.83
CA PHE A 63 -11.30 -0.95 -29.13
C PHE A 63 -11.07 -1.98 -30.25
N ARG A 64 -10.20 -2.98 -30.05
CA ARG A 64 -9.88 -4.00 -31.06
C ARG A 64 -10.20 -5.39 -30.55
N GLN A 65 -11.46 -5.79 -30.71
CA GLN A 65 -11.97 -7.11 -30.33
C GLN A 65 -11.19 -8.29 -30.98
N TRP A 66 -10.52 -8.06 -32.12
CA TRP A 66 -9.68 -9.06 -32.80
C TRP A 66 -8.43 -9.47 -32.00
N LEU A 67 -7.95 -8.61 -31.08
CA LEU A 67 -6.82 -8.88 -30.19
C LEU A 67 -7.25 -9.57 -28.87
N ARG A 68 -8.46 -10.14 -28.83
CA ARG A 68 -9.00 -10.84 -27.65
C ARG A 68 -8.24 -12.11 -27.31
N TYR A 69 -7.70 -12.80 -28.32
CA TYR A 69 -6.87 -13.98 -28.11
C TYR A 69 -5.50 -13.57 -27.57
N ASP A 70 -5.26 -13.89 -26.29
CA ASP A 70 -4.04 -13.48 -25.60
C ASP A 70 -2.77 -13.95 -26.31
N TRP A 71 -2.77 -15.15 -26.90
CA TRP A 71 -1.62 -15.66 -27.65
C TRP A 71 -1.26 -14.78 -28.86
N VAL A 72 -2.26 -14.41 -29.66
CA VAL A 72 -2.09 -13.50 -30.81
C VAL A 72 -1.57 -12.15 -30.34
N PHE A 73 -2.08 -11.66 -29.20
CA PHE A 73 -1.63 -10.42 -28.61
C PHE A 73 -0.16 -10.48 -28.15
N PHE A 74 0.27 -11.58 -27.51
CA PHE A 74 1.67 -11.77 -27.09
C PHE A 74 2.67 -11.82 -28.26
N LEU A 75 2.23 -12.25 -29.43
CA LEU A 75 3.03 -12.24 -30.66
C LEU A 75 3.24 -10.81 -31.21
N THR A 76 2.33 -9.89 -30.93
CA THR A 76 2.45 -8.49 -31.39
C THR A 76 3.54 -7.70 -30.62
N SER A 77 4.08 -6.67 -31.27
CA SER A 77 5.00 -5.71 -30.63
C SER A 77 4.38 -5.07 -29.38
N LYS A 78 3.07 -4.81 -29.41
CA LYS A 78 2.32 -4.24 -28.28
C LYS A 78 2.18 -5.20 -27.11
N GLY A 79 2.03 -6.51 -27.35
CA GLY A 79 2.07 -7.51 -26.28
C GLY A 79 3.43 -7.61 -25.59
N ARG A 80 4.53 -7.47 -26.35
CA ARG A 80 5.89 -7.40 -25.77
C ARG A 80 6.09 -6.13 -24.94
N GLU A 81 5.56 -5.00 -25.39
CA GLU A 81 5.56 -3.74 -24.65
C GLU A 81 4.76 -3.87 -23.34
N GLN A 82 3.55 -4.44 -23.40
CA GLN A 82 2.73 -4.72 -22.22
C GLN A 82 3.49 -5.58 -21.20
N LYS A 83 4.18 -6.65 -21.64
CA LYS A 83 4.95 -7.52 -20.75
C LYS A 83 6.06 -6.77 -20.02
N LYS A 84 6.77 -5.85 -20.69
CA LYS A 84 7.80 -5.02 -20.07
C LYS A 84 7.20 -4.08 -19.02
N ILE A 85 6.09 -3.42 -19.36
CA ILE A 85 5.38 -2.51 -18.46
C ILE A 85 4.88 -3.26 -17.23
N LEU A 86 4.26 -4.43 -17.43
CA LEU A 86 3.75 -5.25 -16.34
C LEU A 86 4.86 -5.73 -15.40
N LYS A 87 6.05 -6.02 -15.94
CA LYS A 87 7.24 -6.34 -15.14
C LYS A 87 7.59 -5.19 -14.20
N THR A 88 7.64 -3.95 -14.70
CA THR A 88 7.91 -2.77 -13.86
C THR A 88 6.83 -2.55 -12.80
N LEU A 89 5.56 -2.79 -13.13
CA LEU A 89 4.46 -2.70 -12.16
C LEU A 89 4.58 -3.77 -11.06
N HIS A 90 4.95 -5.01 -11.42
CA HIS A 90 5.17 -6.08 -10.45
C HIS A 90 6.39 -5.80 -9.56
N GLU A 91 7.52 -5.40 -10.13
CA GLU A 91 8.72 -5.01 -9.38
C GLU A 91 8.40 -3.91 -8.34
N PHE A 92 7.52 -2.98 -8.70
CA PHE A 92 7.02 -1.95 -7.78
C PHE A 92 6.19 -2.53 -6.63
N THR A 93 5.17 -3.34 -6.94
CA THR A 93 4.29 -3.92 -5.93
C THR A 93 5.04 -4.89 -5.00
N GLU A 94 5.95 -5.71 -5.54
CA GLU A 94 6.80 -6.61 -4.76
C GLU A 94 7.68 -5.86 -3.77
N LYS A 95 8.30 -4.75 -4.20
CA LYS A 95 9.11 -3.91 -3.33
C LYS A 95 8.30 -3.34 -2.16
N ILE A 96 7.08 -2.91 -2.43
CA ILE A 96 6.16 -2.40 -1.41
C ILE A 96 5.76 -3.49 -0.43
N ILE A 97 5.42 -4.68 -0.92
CA ILE A 97 5.06 -5.82 -0.08
C ILE A 97 6.26 -6.19 0.82
N ALA A 98 7.48 -6.18 0.28
CA ALA A 98 8.69 -6.43 1.04
C ALA A 98 8.91 -5.38 2.16
N GLU A 99 8.77 -4.09 1.84
CA GLU A 99 8.89 -3.00 2.82
C GLU A 99 7.85 -3.13 3.94
N ARG A 100 6.60 -3.44 3.60
CA ARG A 100 5.52 -3.65 4.57
C ARG A 100 5.77 -4.88 5.45
N LYS A 101 6.29 -5.98 4.89
CA LYS A 101 6.69 -7.16 5.65
C LYS A 101 7.82 -6.86 6.63
N MET A 102 8.82 -6.08 6.22
CA MET A 102 9.91 -5.66 7.10
C MET A 102 9.40 -4.75 8.22
N TYR A 103 8.51 -3.81 7.91
CA TYR A 103 7.89 -2.94 8.91
C TYR A 103 7.16 -3.75 10.01
N HIS A 104 6.33 -4.73 9.62
CA HIS A 104 5.64 -5.60 10.57
C HIS A 104 6.61 -6.49 11.36
N LYS A 105 7.66 -7.03 10.73
CA LYS A 105 8.68 -7.82 11.43
C LYS A 105 9.40 -6.99 12.50
N ASN A 106 9.74 -5.74 12.18
CA ASN A 106 10.42 -4.83 13.10
C ASN A 106 9.49 -4.37 14.24
N MET A 107 8.21 -4.14 13.95
CA MET A 107 7.20 -3.81 14.96
C MET A 107 6.92 -4.97 15.90
N ASN A 108 6.75 -6.20 15.38
CA ASN A 108 6.56 -7.38 16.20
C ASN A 108 7.76 -7.63 17.13
N GLY A 109 8.98 -7.37 16.64
CA GLY A 109 10.20 -7.44 17.45
C GLY A 109 10.29 -6.36 18.54
N GLN A 110 9.68 -5.19 18.36
CA GLN A 110 9.58 -4.17 19.42
C GLN A 110 8.43 -4.46 20.39
N PHE A 111 7.29 -4.92 19.89
CA PHE A 111 6.15 -5.30 20.72
C PHE A 111 6.50 -6.48 21.64
N SER A 112 7.18 -7.51 21.11
CA SER A 112 7.66 -8.63 21.92
C SER A 112 8.72 -8.22 22.95
N LYS A 113 9.59 -7.26 22.62
CA LYS A 113 10.57 -6.71 23.58
C LYS A 113 9.90 -5.88 24.68
N ASN A 114 8.84 -5.14 24.35
CA ASN A 114 8.07 -4.38 25.34
C ASN A 114 7.18 -5.28 26.20
N LEU A 115 6.64 -6.38 25.66
CA LEU A 115 5.93 -7.39 26.44
C LEU A 115 6.87 -8.07 27.45
N GLY A 116 8.08 -8.43 27.03
CA GLY A 116 9.09 -9.00 27.91
C GLY A 116 9.54 -8.06 29.03
N LYS A 117 9.56 -6.74 28.79
CA LYS A 117 9.88 -5.73 29.82
C LYS A 117 8.76 -5.47 30.82
N GLY A 118 7.49 -5.66 30.44
CA GLY A 118 6.34 -5.47 31.34
C GLY A 118 6.08 -6.63 32.30
N THR A 119 6.84 -7.73 32.19
CA THR A 119 6.61 -8.95 32.99
C THR A 119 7.51 -9.01 34.24
N GLU A 120 8.49 -8.12 34.39
CA GLU A 120 9.38 -8.10 35.56
C GLU A 120 8.87 -7.23 36.73
N GLU A 121 7.72 -6.56 36.59
CA GLU A 121 7.04 -5.78 37.66
C GLU A 121 5.62 -6.32 37.94
N ILE A 122 5.52 -7.65 37.96
CA ILE A 122 4.49 -8.55 38.53
C ILE A 122 4.45 -8.62 40.06
N ASP A 123 4.15 -7.56 40.80
CA ASP A 123 4.18 -7.62 42.27
C ASP A 123 3.18 -8.68 42.80
N ALA A 124 3.63 -9.55 43.72
CA ALA A 124 2.95 -10.80 44.10
C ALA A 124 1.50 -10.63 44.61
N ASN A 125 1.13 -9.40 44.98
CA ASN A 125 -0.18 -9.04 45.50
C ASN A 125 -1.29 -9.00 44.42
N ASP A 126 -0.95 -8.73 43.15
CA ASP A 126 -1.97 -8.56 42.10
C ASP A 126 -2.51 -9.90 41.58
N THR A 127 -1.76 -10.99 41.80
CA THR A 127 -2.16 -12.35 41.37
C THR A 127 -3.31 -12.90 42.23
N GLU A 128 -3.34 -12.58 43.52
CA GLU A 128 -4.43 -13.00 44.43
C GLU A 128 -5.75 -12.27 44.15
N VAL A 129 -5.68 -10.98 43.79
CA VAL A 129 -6.87 -10.17 43.46
C VAL A 129 -7.52 -10.67 42.17
N ILE A 130 -6.74 -11.06 41.17
CA ILE A 130 -7.24 -11.60 39.90
C ILE A 130 -7.84 -12.99 40.11
N ALA A 131 -7.22 -13.85 40.93
CA ALA A 131 -7.75 -15.17 41.25
C ALA A 131 -9.11 -15.08 41.99
N SER A 132 -9.25 -14.14 42.93
CA SER A 132 -10.50 -13.93 43.67
C SER A 132 -11.65 -13.44 42.76
N LYS A 133 -11.35 -12.54 41.82
CA LYS A 133 -12.33 -12.05 40.83
C LYS A 133 -12.83 -13.17 39.90
N ASN A 134 -11.93 -14.03 39.44
CA ASN A 134 -12.28 -15.14 38.54
C ASN A 134 -13.13 -16.20 39.26
N ASN A 135 -12.90 -16.40 40.57
CA ASN A 135 -13.68 -17.34 41.36
C ASN A 135 -15.12 -16.83 41.62
N LEU A 136 -15.28 -15.53 41.83
CA LEU A 136 -16.60 -14.89 41.97
C LEU A 136 -17.41 -14.96 40.67
N ILE A 137 -16.78 -14.74 39.51
CA ILE A 137 -17.45 -14.84 38.21
C ILE A 137 -17.91 -16.28 37.94
N ASN A 138 -17.07 -17.27 38.22
CA ASN A 138 -17.43 -18.68 38.03
C ASN A 138 -18.55 -19.13 38.97
N THR A 139 -18.59 -18.62 40.20
CA THR A 139 -19.69 -18.90 41.14
C THR A 139 -21.01 -18.31 40.64
N TYR A 140 -20.99 -17.10 40.07
CA TYR A 140 -22.18 -16.44 39.53
C TYR A 140 -22.72 -17.13 38.28
N ILE A 141 -21.85 -17.67 37.43
CA ILE A 141 -22.23 -18.46 36.25
C ILE A 141 -22.84 -19.81 36.65
N ALA A 142 -22.41 -20.42 37.75
CA ALA A 142 -22.94 -21.70 38.21
C ALA A 142 -24.31 -21.59 38.94
N LEU A 143 -24.75 -20.38 39.27
CA LEU A 143 -26.01 -20.08 39.97
C LEU A 143 -27.16 -19.69 39.02
N PHE A 144 -26.92 -19.69 37.71
CA PHE A 144 -27.90 -19.49 36.65
C PHE A 144 -27.95 -20.72 35.74
#